data_AF-A0A0T1SJX8-F1
#
_entry.id   AF-A0A0T1SJX8-F1
#
_cell.length_a   1.000
_cell.length_b   1.000
_cell.length_c   1.000
_cell.angle_alpha   90.00
_cell.angle_beta   90.00
_cell.angle_gamma   90.00
#
_symmetry.space_group_name_H-M   'P 1'
#
loop_
_entity.id
_entity.type
_entity.pdbx_description
1 polymer ?
#
loop_
_entity_poly.entity_id
_entity_poly.type
_entity_poly.pdbx_seq_one_letter_code
_entity_poly.pdbx_strand_id
1 'polypeptide(L)'
;MNTADEGRQRQLDAASVINAKKTLLQLLARAGVYTGDAEELIGLVETGALSLAHAEVDGIRKSAPEERGEGNGEEYAAGWADGARTVTDALGVLAEQALVRAVTAGPSADAADERSPVRRAEMERTKVAVTPLYLSFSDVSDLDPEVTEQVLGAVLRTMSPRQRAGYPGRLAEFTSAHQERLERLYAEYGPGSPIAVHGRYSLVHSPTSVAVLERLAATPSALHEEWDAAELPPAWLDGLTTAWGSPA
;
A
#
# COMPACT_ATOMS: atom_id res chain seq x y z
N MET A 1 34.90 31.36 30.07
CA MET A 1 34.45 29.98 30.35
C MET A 1 33.27 29.74 29.41
N ASN A 2 33.53 29.16 28.23
CA ASN A 2 32.57 29.07 27.12
C ASN A 2 32.02 27.65 27.03
N THR A 3 30.72 27.50 27.23
CA THR A 3 29.94 26.26 27.08
C THR A 3 29.47 26.09 25.64
N ALA A 4 30.41 25.86 24.71
CA ALA A 4 30.10 25.77 23.28
C ALA A 4 30.81 24.60 22.57
N ASP A 5 31.13 23.51 23.27
CA ASP A 5 31.94 22.42 22.70
C ASP A 5 31.47 20.99 23.05
N GLU A 6 30.25 20.82 23.58
CA GLU A 6 29.69 19.47 23.86
C GLU A 6 28.92 18.86 22.67
N GLY A 7 28.88 19.55 21.53
CA GLY A 7 28.18 19.11 20.32
C GLY A 7 29.03 18.32 19.32
N ARG A 8 30.22 17.84 19.71
CA ARG A 8 31.06 17.05 18.80
C ARG A 8 30.42 15.70 18.51
N GLN A 9 30.09 15.54 17.22
CA GLN A 9 29.61 14.34 16.56
C GLN A 9 29.93 13.04 17.31
N ARG A 10 28.91 12.38 17.87
CA ARG A 10 28.95 10.93 18.03
C ARG A 10 29.07 10.36 16.62
N GLN A 11 30.27 9.92 16.25
CA GLN A 11 30.46 9.09 15.06
C GLN A 11 29.52 7.89 15.20
N LEU A 12 28.42 7.93 14.46
CA LEU A 12 27.54 6.78 14.30
C LEU A 12 28.35 5.74 13.53
N ASP A 13 28.92 4.77 14.24
CA ASP A 13 29.57 3.63 13.60
C ASP A 13 28.51 2.70 12.99
N ALA A 14 28.93 1.86 12.04
CA ALA A 14 28.03 0.94 11.34
C ALA A 14 27.28 0.01 12.32
N ALA A 15 27.93 -0.38 13.42
CA ALA A 15 27.32 -1.19 14.46
C ALA A 15 26.17 -0.47 15.19
N SER A 16 26.32 0.82 15.47
CA SER A 16 25.29 1.67 16.09
C SER A 16 24.07 1.82 15.19
N VAL A 17 24.27 1.98 13.88
CA VAL A 17 23.18 2.07 12.89
C VAL A 17 22.41 0.75 12.81
N ILE A 18 23.12 -0.38 12.74
CA ILE A 18 22.49 -1.72 12.70
C ILE A 18 21.70 -1.99 13.99
N ASN A 19 22.26 -1.64 15.15
CA ASN A 19 21.59 -1.80 16.43
C ASN A 19 20.35 -0.90 16.53
N ALA A 20 20.44 0.36 16.11
CA ALA A 20 19.30 1.27 16.08
C ALA A 20 18.17 0.75 15.17
N LYS A 21 18.51 0.24 13.97
CA LYS A 21 17.54 -0.37 13.04
C LYS A 21 16.87 -1.58 13.68
N LYS A 22 17.62 -2.46 14.33
CA LYS A 22 17.08 -3.63 15.05
C LYS A 22 16.13 -3.22 16.18
N THR A 23 16.49 -2.21 16.97
CA THR A 23 15.62 -1.67 18.02
C THR A 23 14.36 -1.05 17.44
N LEU A 24 14.46 -0.33 16.31
CA LEU A 24 13.30 0.26 15.64
C LEU A 24 12.32 -0.82 15.17
N LEU A 25 12.83 -1.89 14.54
CA LEU A 25 12.04 -3.05 14.11
C LEU A 25 11.34 -3.72 15.30
N GLN A 26 12.03 -3.88 16.44
CA GLN A 26 11.44 -4.43 17.65
C GLN A 26 10.32 -3.54 18.23
N LEU A 27 10.51 -2.22 18.24
CA LEU A 27 9.51 -1.26 18.73
C LEU A 27 8.29 -1.21 17.80
N LEU A 28 8.51 -1.23 16.49
CA LEU A 28 7.45 -1.27 15.48
C LEU A 28 6.67 -2.59 15.54
N ALA A 29 7.35 -3.72 15.71
CA ALA A 29 6.71 -5.01 15.96
C ALA A 29 5.83 -4.97 17.21
N ARG A 30 6.30 -4.37 18.31
CA ARG A 30 5.51 -4.19 19.54
C ARG A 30 4.31 -3.26 19.35
N ALA A 31 4.39 -2.31 18.44
CA ALA A 31 3.28 -1.44 18.05
C ALA A 31 2.31 -2.09 17.03
N GLY A 32 2.56 -3.35 16.65
CA GLY A 32 1.71 -4.11 15.72
C GLY A 32 2.07 -3.91 14.24
N VAL A 33 3.20 -3.29 13.92
CA VAL A 33 3.73 -3.17 12.56
C VAL A 33 4.53 -4.43 12.22
N TYR A 34 4.18 -5.13 11.13
CA TYR A 34 4.89 -6.33 10.72
C TYR A 34 6.35 -6.00 10.36
N THR A 35 7.29 -6.86 10.72
CA THR A 35 8.73 -6.63 10.52
C THR A 35 9.08 -6.38 9.05
N GLY A 36 8.42 -7.04 8.10
CA GLY A 36 8.59 -6.75 6.67
C GLY A 36 8.12 -5.36 6.26
N ASP A 37 6.94 -4.91 6.73
CA ASP A 37 6.42 -3.56 6.47
C ASP A 37 7.36 -2.49 7.08
N ALA A 38 7.88 -2.78 8.29
CA ALA A 38 8.82 -1.92 8.98
C ALA A 38 10.18 -1.85 8.26
N GLU A 39 10.69 -2.97 7.74
CA GLU A 39 11.90 -3.02 6.93
C GLU A 39 11.74 -2.24 5.63
N GLU A 40 10.58 -2.33 4.97
CA GLU A 40 10.27 -1.57 3.75
C GLU A 40 10.21 -0.07 4.02
N LEU A 41 9.48 0.36 5.06
CA LEU A 41 9.38 1.78 5.44
C LEU A 41 10.75 2.35 5.83
N ILE A 42 11.54 1.59 6.58
CA ILE A 42 12.92 1.98 6.93
C ILE A 42 13.77 2.07 5.65
N GLY A 43 13.64 1.12 4.73
CA GLY A 43 14.34 1.14 3.44
C GLY A 43 13.97 2.34 2.57
N LEU A 44 12.70 2.73 2.53
CA LEU A 44 12.24 3.93 1.83
C LEU A 44 12.82 5.21 2.44
N VAL A 45 12.86 5.31 3.77
CA VAL A 45 13.48 6.44 4.47
C VAL A 45 14.98 6.49 4.23
N GLU A 46 15.67 5.35 4.31
CA GLU A 46 17.11 5.24 4.02
C GLU A 46 17.43 5.68 2.57
N THR A 47 16.61 5.25 1.61
CA THR A 47 16.78 5.60 0.19
C THR A 47 16.46 7.07 -0.08
N GLY A 48 15.42 7.61 0.54
CA GLY A 48 15.08 9.04 0.46
C GLY A 48 16.19 9.91 1.06
N ALA A 49 16.76 9.51 2.20
CA ALA A 49 17.89 10.20 2.82
C ALA A 49 19.14 10.17 1.93
N LEU A 50 19.45 9.03 1.29
CA LEU A 50 20.54 8.93 0.32
C LEU A 50 20.32 9.83 -0.90
N SER A 51 19.09 9.89 -1.41
CA SER A 51 18.74 10.74 -2.56
C SER A 51 18.86 12.24 -2.23
N LEU A 52 18.43 12.65 -1.03
CA LEU A 52 18.59 14.02 -0.54
C LEU A 52 20.06 14.38 -0.34
N ALA A 53 20.86 13.48 0.25
CA ALA A 53 22.29 13.67 0.41
C ALA A 53 23.00 13.79 -0.95
N HIS A 54 22.60 12.99 -1.95
CA HIS A 54 23.11 13.11 -3.32
C HIS A 54 22.80 14.49 -3.92
N ALA A 55 21.57 14.97 -3.79
CA ALA A 55 21.17 16.29 -4.29
C ALA A 55 21.90 17.45 -3.57
N GLU A 56 22.14 17.33 -2.26
CA GLU A 56 22.87 18.31 -1.47
C GLU A 56 24.35 18.37 -1.87
N VAL A 57 25.00 17.21 -2.07
CA VAL A 57 26.39 17.13 -2.55
C VAL A 57 26.51 17.64 -3.99
N ASP A 58 25.53 17.40 -4.85
CA ASP A 58 25.47 18.01 -6.19
C ASP A 58 25.31 19.55 -6.13
N GLY A 59 24.64 20.06 -5.11
CA GLY A 59 24.58 21.49 -4.81
C GLY A 59 25.95 22.07 -4.40
N ILE A 60 26.68 21.38 -3.51
CA ILE A 60 28.01 21.78 -3.03
C ILE A 60 29.05 21.77 -4.17
N ARG A 61 28.91 20.86 -5.15
CA ARG A 61 29.72 20.84 -6.38
C ARG A 61 29.74 22.18 -7.13
N LYS A 62 28.66 22.97 -7.02
CA LYS A 62 28.54 24.28 -7.71
C LYS A 62 29.31 25.41 -7.02
N SER A 63 29.85 25.15 -5.82
CA SER A 63 30.58 26.13 -5.01
C SER A 63 31.98 25.59 -4.72
N ALA A 64 32.92 25.74 -5.66
CA ALA A 64 34.32 25.42 -5.40
C ALA A 64 34.83 26.29 -4.23
N PRO A 65 35.62 25.74 -3.28
CA PRO A 65 36.22 26.53 -2.20
C PRO A 65 37.14 27.61 -2.80
N GLU A 66 36.86 28.88 -2.52
CA GLU A 66 37.63 30.02 -3.04
C GLU A 66 39.03 30.14 -2.39
N GLU A 67 39.26 29.45 -1.27
CA GLU A 67 40.49 29.57 -0.49
C GLU A 67 41.49 28.45 -0.80
N ARG A 68 42.28 28.61 -1.87
CA ARG A 68 43.71 28.28 -1.81
C ARG A 68 44.52 29.06 -2.85
N GLY A 69 45.33 29.96 -2.28
CA GLY A 69 46.33 30.87 -2.85
C GLY A 69 46.89 30.60 -4.25
N GLU A 70 46.99 31.72 -4.99
CA GLU A 70 48.03 32.07 -5.95
C GLU A 70 48.70 30.91 -6.71
N GLY A 71 48.23 30.67 -7.93
CA GLY A 71 49.03 30.04 -8.98
C GLY A 71 48.37 28.88 -9.73
N ASN A 72 47.39 28.18 -9.14
CA ASN A 72 46.84 26.95 -9.75
C ASN A 72 45.31 26.78 -9.58
N GLY A 73 44.58 27.90 -9.46
CA GLY A 73 43.14 27.92 -9.14
C GLY A 73 42.25 27.21 -10.17
N GLU A 74 42.57 27.30 -11.47
CA GLU A 74 41.78 26.65 -12.53
C GLU A 74 41.99 25.13 -12.55
N GLU A 75 43.23 24.64 -12.41
CA GLU A 75 43.53 23.21 -12.31
C GLU A 75 42.95 22.59 -11.03
N TYR A 76 43.00 23.33 -9.91
CA TYR A 76 42.39 22.92 -8.65
C TYR A 76 40.86 22.86 -8.73
N ALA A 77 40.22 23.88 -9.31
CA ALA A 77 38.77 23.90 -9.51
C ALA A 77 38.31 22.79 -10.47
N ALA A 78 39.07 22.53 -11.53
CA ALA A 78 38.81 21.42 -12.46
C ALA A 78 38.94 20.06 -11.78
N GLY A 79 40.02 19.83 -11.02
CA GLY A 79 40.23 18.59 -10.26
C GLY A 79 39.19 18.39 -9.14
N TRP A 80 38.77 19.47 -8.49
CA TRP A 80 37.67 19.45 -7.50
C TRP A 80 36.34 19.07 -8.14
N ALA A 81 35.99 19.69 -9.27
CA ALA A 81 34.77 19.39 -9.99
C ALA A 81 34.75 17.95 -10.53
N ASP A 82 35.90 17.42 -10.96
CA ASP A 82 36.05 16.04 -11.46
C ASP A 82 35.96 15.01 -10.33
N GLY A 83 36.62 15.27 -9.21
CA GLY A 83 36.51 14.45 -8.01
C GLY A 83 35.10 14.45 -7.41
N ALA A 84 34.46 15.62 -7.35
CA ALA A 84 33.07 15.75 -6.91
C ALA A 84 32.11 14.98 -7.82
N ARG A 85 32.28 15.06 -9.15
CA ARG A 85 31.52 14.26 -10.13
C ARG A 85 31.68 12.76 -9.90
N THR A 86 32.91 12.30 -9.72
CA THR A 86 33.19 10.88 -9.49
C THR A 86 32.51 10.35 -8.22
N VAL A 87 32.51 11.13 -7.14
CA VAL A 87 31.86 10.75 -5.88
C VAL A 87 30.33 10.79 -6.00
N THR A 88 29.76 11.82 -6.64
CA THR A 88 28.31 11.91 -6.84
C THR A 88 27.79 10.79 -7.73
N ASP A 89 28.52 10.42 -8.79
CA ASP A 89 28.13 9.35 -9.70
C ASP A 89 28.17 7.99 -8.97
N ALA A 90 29.20 7.73 -8.16
CA ALA A 90 29.30 6.53 -7.35
C ALA A 90 28.17 6.43 -6.30
N LEU A 91 27.82 7.56 -5.65
CA LEU A 91 26.69 7.61 -4.72
C LEU A 91 25.35 7.40 -5.44
N GLY A 92 25.19 7.94 -6.65
CA GLY A 92 24.01 7.72 -7.50
C GLY A 92 23.82 6.25 -7.85
N VAL A 93 24.89 5.57 -8.27
CA VAL A 93 24.86 4.12 -8.58
C VAL A 93 24.52 3.30 -7.33
N LEU A 94 25.07 3.63 -6.16
CA LEU A 94 24.75 2.94 -4.92
C LEU A 94 23.29 3.17 -4.49
N ALA A 95 22.78 4.40 -4.64
CA ALA A 95 21.39 4.73 -4.37
C ALA A 95 20.43 4.00 -5.31
N GLU A 96 20.74 3.92 -6.60
CA GLU A 96 19.94 3.19 -7.59
C GLU A 96 19.96 1.67 -7.32
N GLN A 97 21.12 1.11 -6.98
CA GLN A 97 21.22 -0.30 -6.58
C GLN A 97 20.47 -0.61 -5.29
N ALA A 98 20.53 0.29 -4.30
CA ALA A 98 19.77 0.17 -3.06
C ALA A 98 18.26 0.26 -3.30
N LEU A 99 17.82 1.19 -4.15
CA LEU A 99 16.42 1.33 -4.57
C LEU A 99 15.93 0.08 -5.32
N VAL A 100 16.70 -0.40 -6.30
CA VAL A 100 16.36 -1.62 -7.04
C VAL A 100 16.28 -2.80 -6.08
N ARG A 101 17.21 -2.94 -5.13
CA ARG A 101 17.13 -4.01 -4.11
C ARG A 101 15.94 -3.84 -3.19
N ALA A 102 15.59 -2.65 -2.74
CA ALA A 102 14.41 -2.41 -1.91
C ALA A 102 13.10 -2.73 -2.67
N VAL A 103 13.05 -2.44 -3.97
CA VAL A 103 11.89 -2.69 -4.84
C VAL A 103 11.81 -4.17 -5.27
N THR A 104 12.94 -4.85 -5.45
CA THR A 104 13.00 -6.24 -5.96
C THR A 104 13.13 -7.28 -4.87
N ALA A 105 13.77 -6.97 -3.73
CA ALA A 105 13.67 -7.75 -2.50
C ALA A 105 12.32 -7.46 -1.86
N GLY A 106 11.26 -7.95 -2.49
CA GLY A 106 10.01 -8.20 -1.78
C GLY A 106 10.28 -9.08 -0.54
N PRO A 107 9.37 -9.08 0.43
CA PRO A 107 9.56 -9.80 1.70
C PRO A 107 9.97 -11.25 1.42
N SER A 108 10.98 -11.75 2.15
CA SER A 108 11.36 -13.16 2.14
C SER A 108 10.08 -14.01 2.21
N ALA A 109 9.89 -14.86 1.21
CA ALA A 109 8.73 -15.72 1.05
C ALA A 109 8.53 -16.75 2.17
N ASP A 110 9.29 -16.66 3.26
CA ASP A 110 9.35 -17.66 4.34
C ASP A 110 8.50 -17.34 5.58
N ALA A 111 7.65 -16.32 5.55
CA ALA A 111 6.61 -16.16 6.58
C ALA A 111 5.42 -15.30 6.11
N ALA A 112 4.94 -15.53 4.88
CA ALA A 112 3.57 -15.13 4.55
C ALA A 112 2.64 -16.06 5.34
N ASP A 113 2.29 -15.64 6.55
CA ASP A 113 1.15 -16.22 7.24
C ASP A 113 -0.06 -15.96 6.33
N GLU A 114 -0.47 -16.98 5.58
CA GLU A 114 -1.59 -16.97 4.63
C GLU A 114 -2.91 -16.55 5.28
N ARG A 115 -2.92 -16.34 6.62
CA ARG A 115 -4.09 -15.93 7.41
C ARG A 115 -3.83 -14.71 8.31
N SER A 116 -2.97 -13.78 7.88
CA SER A 116 -2.79 -12.53 8.62
C SER A 116 -4.15 -11.80 8.80
N PRO A 117 -4.55 -11.47 10.04
CA PRO A 117 -5.87 -10.91 10.33
C PRO A 117 -6.10 -9.60 9.58
N VAL A 118 -7.34 -9.35 9.15
CA VAL A 118 -7.71 -8.09 8.49
C VAL A 118 -7.55 -6.95 9.49
N ARG A 119 -6.67 -6.00 9.18
CA ARG A 119 -6.42 -4.85 10.05
C ARG A 119 -7.54 -3.83 9.88
N ARG A 120 -7.86 -3.09 10.95
CA ARG A 120 -8.88 -2.02 10.91
C ARG A 120 -8.63 -0.99 9.80
N ALA A 121 -7.37 -0.63 9.55
CA ALA A 121 -7.02 0.31 8.48
C ALA A 121 -7.35 -0.22 7.08
N GLU A 122 -7.18 -1.54 6.85
CA GLU A 122 -7.52 -2.19 5.57
C GLU A 122 -9.05 -2.20 5.36
N MET A 123 -9.79 -2.50 6.43
CA MET A 123 -11.25 -2.45 6.47
C MET A 123 -11.76 -1.05 6.11
N GLU A 124 -11.33 -0.03 6.83
CA GLU A 124 -11.79 1.36 6.63
C GLU A 124 -11.40 1.89 5.25
N ARG A 125 -10.17 1.59 4.77
CA ARG A 125 -9.76 1.96 3.41
C ARG A 125 -10.67 1.34 2.35
N THR A 126 -11.05 0.08 2.55
CA THR A 126 -11.95 -0.62 1.62
C THR A 126 -13.35 -0.03 1.67
N LYS A 127 -13.91 0.24 2.86
CA LYS A 127 -15.22 0.92 3.03
C LYS A 127 -15.26 2.26 2.30
N VAL A 128 -14.22 3.09 2.48
CA VAL A 128 -14.08 4.39 1.81
C VAL A 128 -13.97 4.23 0.29
N ALA A 129 -13.34 3.16 -0.20
CA ALA A 129 -13.19 2.92 -1.64
C ALA A 129 -14.49 2.40 -2.30
N VAL A 130 -15.20 1.47 -1.67
CA VAL A 130 -16.41 0.86 -2.27
C VAL A 130 -17.60 1.82 -2.27
N THR A 131 -17.71 2.71 -1.29
CA THR A 131 -18.85 3.61 -1.15
C THR A 131 -19.06 4.50 -2.38
N PRO A 132 -18.10 5.31 -2.85
CA PRO A 132 -18.30 6.15 -4.04
C PRO A 132 -18.54 5.33 -5.31
N LEU A 133 -17.96 4.12 -5.42
CA LEU A 133 -18.19 3.23 -6.57
C LEU A 133 -19.60 2.64 -6.57
N TYR A 134 -20.17 2.38 -5.41
CA TYR A 134 -21.56 1.95 -5.30
C TYR A 134 -22.53 3.09 -5.55
N LEU A 135 -22.22 4.29 -5.02
CA LEU A 135 -23.06 5.47 -5.19
C LEU A 135 -23.13 5.98 -6.63
N SER A 136 -22.26 5.53 -7.54
CA SER A 136 -22.45 5.80 -8.98
C SER A 136 -23.60 5.01 -9.61
N PHE A 137 -24.11 3.97 -8.94
CA PHE A 137 -25.18 3.10 -9.45
C PHE A 137 -26.44 3.11 -8.58
N SER A 138 -26.36 3.56 -7.32
CA SER A 138 -27.47 3.51 -6.37
C SER A 138 -27.37 4.60 -5.32
N ASP A 139 -28.47 5.29 -5.03
CA ASP A 139 -28.51 6.42 -4.08
C ASP A 139 -28.77 6.01 -2.62
N VAL A 140 -29.03 4.72 -2.36
CA VAL A 140 -29.47 4.21 -1.05
C VAL A 140 -28.64 2.99 -0.63
N SER A 141 -28.25 2.93 0.65
CA SER A 141 -27.57 1.78 1.26
C SER A 141 -28.35 1.32 2.49
N ASP A 142 -28.72 0.04 2.53
CA ASP A 142 -29.62 -0.51 3.55
C ASP A 142 -28.95 -1.54 4.50
N LEU A 143 -27.66 -1.85 4.29
CA LEU A 143 -26.98 -2.88 5.09
C LEU A 143 -26.40 -2.32 6.41
N ASP A 144 -26.59 -3.07 7.49
CA ASP A 144 -26.05 -2.77 8.81
C ASP A 144 -24.50 -2.66 8.78
N PRO A 145 -23.90 -1.67 9.48
CA PRO A 145 -22.44 -1.55 9.62
C PRO A 145 -21.72 -2.80 10.15
N GLU A 146 -22.31 -3.57 11.06
CA GLU A 146 -21.71 -4.80 11.60
C GLU A 146 -21.63 -5.89 10.53
N VAL A 147 -22.72 -6.07 9.77
CA VAL A 147 -22.77 -7.02 8.64
C VAL A 147 -21.80 -6.58 7.53
N THR A 148 -21.70 -5.28 7.30
CA THR A 148 -20.74 -4.68 6.35
C THR A 148 -19.30 -5.09 6.70
N GLU A 149 -18.92 -5.05 7.98
CA GLU A 149 -17.59 -5.46 8.42
C GLU A 149 -17.34 -6.97 8.27
N GLN A 150 -18.32 -7.81 8.56
CA GLN A 150 -18.19 -9.26 8.38
C GLN A 150 -18.00 -9.63 6.91
N VAL A 151 -18.82 -9.06 6.02
CA VAL A 151 -18.75 -9.28 4.57
C VAL A 151 -17.41 -8.82 3.99
N LEU A 152 -16.99 -7.58 4.31
CA LEU A 152 -15.69 -7.08 3.85
C LEU A 152 -14.53 -7.85 4.49
N GLY A 153 -14.70 -8.37 5.71
CA GLY A 153 -13.74 -9.24 6.37
C GLY A 153 -13.50 -10.52 5.57
N ALA A 154 -14.56 -11.22 5.17
CA ALA A 154 -14.49 -12.40 4.32
C ALA A 154 -13.81 -12.08 2.98
N VAL A 155 -14.21 -11.00 2.31
CA VAL A 155 -13.58 -10.51 1.06
C VAL A 155 -12.08 -10.29 1.25
N LEU A 156 -11.67 -9.54 2.27
CA LEU A 156 -10.27 -9.17 2.47
C LEU A 156 -9.40 -10.36 2.89
N ARG A 157 -9.96 -11.38 3.55
CA ARG A 157 -9.23 -12.61 3.89
C ARG A 157 -8.87 -13.44 2.67
N THR A 158 -9.60 -13.32 1.55
CA THR A 158 -9.21 -13.94 0.27
C THR A 158 -7.92 -13.37 -0.33
N MET A 159 -7.34 -12.33 0.29
CA MET A 159 -6.20 -11.57 -0.21
C MET A 159 -5.05 -11.54 0.79
N SER A 160 -3.83 -11.62 0.25
CA SER A 160 -2.61 -11.29 0.99
C SER A 160 -2.57 -9.80 1.38
N PRO A 161 -1.78 -9.42 2.40
CA PRO A 161 -1.64 -8.01 2.82
C PRO A 161 -1.26 -7.06 1.67
N ARG A 162 -0.37 -7.50 0.77
CA ARG A 162 0.04 -6.72 -0.41
C ARG A 162 -1.14 -6.47 -1.37
N GLN A 163 -1.98 -7.47 -1.57
CA GLN A 163 -3.18 -7.34 -2.41
C GLN A 163 -4.22 -6.42 -1.74
N ARG A 164 -4.41 -6.52 -0.41
CA ARG A 164 -5.29 -5.62 0.35
C ARG A 164 -4.84 -4.17 0.25
N ALA A 165 -3.53 -3.91 0.26
CA ALA A 165 -2.99 -2.57 0.14
C ALA A 165 -3.36 -1.90 -1.20
N GLY A 166 -3.31 -2.65 -2.30
CA GLY A 166 -3.69 -2.19 -3.65
C GLY A 166 -5.18 -2.35 -4.00
N TYR A 167 -6.00 -2.87 -3.08
CA TYR A 167 -7.37 -3.26 -3.38
C TYR A 167 -8.29 -2.11 -3.87
N PRO A 168 -8.20 -0.88 -3.33
CA PRO A 168 -8.98 0.25 -3.87
C PRO A 168 -8.77 0.51 -5.36
N GLY A 169 -7.53 0.38 -5.86
CA GLY A 169 -7.23 0.52 -7.28
C GLY A 169 -7.88 -0.59 -8.11
N ARG A 170 -7.80 -1.83 -7.62
CA ARG A 170 -8.46 -2.97 -8.27
C ARG A 170 -9.97 -2.81 -8.34
N LEU A 171 -10.61 -2.32 -7.28
CA LEU A 171 -12.06 -2.06 -7.27
C LEU A 171 -12.45 -1.01 -8.32
N ALA A 172 -11.66 0.05 -8.49
CA ALA A 172 -11.90 1.07 -9.50
C ALA A 172 -11.72 0.51 -10.93
N GLU A 173 -10.67 -0.30 -11.15
CA GLU A 173 -10.44 -0.98 -12.43
C GLU A 173 -11.57 -1.95 -12.77
N PHE A 174 -11.99 -2.78 -11.81
CA PHE A 174 -13.11 -3.72 -11.98
C PHE A 174 -14.40 -2.99 -12.34
N THR A 175 -14.72 -1.92 -11.60
CA THR A 175 -15.94 -1.13 -11.82
C THR A 175 -15.93 -0.48 -13.19
N SER A 176 -14.80 0.08 -13.61
CA SER A 176 -14.65 0.69 -14.94
C SER A 176 -14.77 -0.35 -16.06
N ALA A 177 -14.15 -1.52 -15.89
CA ALA A 177 -14.19 -2.60 -16.87
C ALA A 177 -15.57 -3.24 -17.02
N HIS A 178 -16.43 -3.16 -16.00
CA HIS A 178 -17.75 -3.80 -15.97
C HIS A 178 -18.91 -2.82 -15.81
N GLN A 179 -18.71 -1.55 -16.13
CA GLN A 179 -19.66 -0.47 -15.86
C GLN A 179 -21.08 -0.80 -16.39
N GLU A 180 -21.22 -1.12 -17.68
CA GLU A 180 -22.53 -1.42 -18.29
C GLU A 180 -23.24 -2.63 -17.66
N ARG A 181 -22.48 -3.59 -17.12
CA ARG A 181 -23.05 -4.77 -16.46
C ARG A 181 -23.50 -4.42 -15.04
N LEU A 182 -22.71 -3.62 -14.32
CA LEU A 182 -23.06 -3.14 -12.99
C LEU A 182 -24.29 -2.23 -13.04
N GLU A 183 -24.38 -1.30 -14.00
CA GLU A 183 -25.56 -0.44 -14.19
C GLU A 183 -26.84 -1.27 -14.35
N ARG A 184 -26.81 -2.31 -15.18
CA ARG A 184 -27.96 -3.21 -15.37
C ARG A 184 -28.28 -4.01 -14.12
N LEU A 185 -27.26 -4.57 -13.45
CA LEU A 185 -27.45 -5.35 -12.23
C LEU A 185 -28.12 -4.52 -11.14
N TYR A 186 -27.64 -3.29 -10.90
CA TYR A 186 -28.23 -2.42 -9.88
C TYR A 186 -29.60 -1.87 -10.29
N ALA A 187 -29.85 -1.65 -11.59
CA ALA A 187 -31.19 -1.28 -12.06
C ALA A 187 -32.23 -2.40 -11.87
N GLU A 188 -31.83 -3.67 -12.05
CA GLU A 188 -32.74 -4.81 -12.00
C GLU A 188 -32.90 -5.40 -10.59
N TYR A 189 -31.83 -5.39 -9.79
CA TYR A 189 -31.78 -6.06 -8.48
C TYR A 189 -31.48 -5.11 -7.30
N GLY A 190 -31.11 -3.85 -7.57
CA GLY A 190 -30.74 -2.89 -6.54
C GLY A 190 -31.91 -2.21 -5.83
N PRO A 191 -31.62 -1.23 -4.95
CA PRO A 191 -32.63 -0.47 -4.21
C PRO A 191 -33.65 0.18 -5.14
N GLY A 192 -34.94 -0.03 -4.85
CA GLY A 192 -36.05 0.50 -5.66
C GLY A 192 -36.42 -0.33 -6.89
N SER A 193 -35.71 -1.43 -7.17
CA SER A 193 -36.09 -2.35 -8.25
C SER A 193 -37.37 -3.15 -7.91
N PRO A 194 -38.10 -3.67 -8.92
CA PRO A 194 -39.30 -4.50 -8.68
C PRO A 194 -39.00 -5.81 -7.94
N ILE A 195 -37.74 -6.27 -7.97
CA ILE A 195 -37.27 -7.53 -7.38
C ILE A 195 -36.76 -7.32 -5.93
N ALA A 196 -36.62 -6.06 -5.48
CA ALA A 196 -35.98 -5.58 -4.25
C ALA A 196 -36.50 -6.12 -2.90
N VAL A 197 -37.44 -7.07 -2.87
CA VAL A 197 -38.14 -7.48 -1.62
C VAL A 197 -37.69 -8.86 -1.09
N HIS A 198 -36.66 -9.48 -1.67
CA HIS A 198 -36.20 -10.81 -1.23
C HIS A 198 -34.85 -10.75 -0.52
N GLY A 199 -34.77 -11.31 0.69
CA GLY A 199 -33.54 -11.41 1.51
C GLY A 199 -32.32 -12.07 0.84
N ARG A 200 -32.53 -12.65 -0.35
CA ARG A 200 -31.51 -13.16 -1.26
C ARG A 200 -30.64 -12.05 -1.89
N TYR A 201 -31.22 -10.89 -2.19
CA TYR A 201 -30.52 -9.79 -2.88
C TYR A 201 -30.05 -8.71 -1.91
N SER A 202 -30.16 -8.91 -0.60
CA SER A 202 -29.83 -7.91 0.41
C SER A 202 -28.43 -7.31 0.27
N LEU A 203 -27.43 -8.05 -0.20
CA LEU A 203 -26.10 -7.49 -0.45
C LEU A 203 -26.07 -6.47 -1.59
N VAL A 204 -26.92 -6.61 -2.62
CA VAL A 204 -27.01 -5.67 -3.75
C VAL A 204 -27.40 -4.26 -3.26
N HIS A 205 -28.06 -4.17 -2.10
CA HIS A 205 -28.42 -2.91 -1.45
C HIS A 205 -27.29 -2.33 -0.58
N SER A 206 -26.07 -2.86 -0.72
CA SER A 206 -24.90 -2.45 0.07
C SER A 206 -23.72 -2.09 -0.83
N PRO A 207 -22.90 -1.11 -0.44
CA PRO A 207 -21.60 -0.87 -1.07
C PRO A 207 -20.68 -2.10 -1.09
N THR A 208 -20.84 -3.02 -0.14
CA THR A 208 -20.05 -4.26 -0.08
C THR A 208 -20.28 -5.16 -1.29
N SER A 209 -21.42 -5.07 -1.98
CA SER A 209 -21.69 -5.86 -3.19
C SER A 209 -20.63 -5.67 -4.27
N VAL A 210 -20.09 -4.46 -4.45
CA VAL A 210 -19.05 -4.20 -5.46
C VAL A 210 -17.81 -5.05 -5.19
N ALA A 211 -17.40 -5.13 -3.92
CA ALA A 211 -16.24 -5.92 -3.51
C ALA A 211 -16.49 -7.44 -3.58
N VAL A 212 -17.72 -7.87 -3.27
CA VAL A 212 -18.12 -9.28 -3.40
C VAL A 212 -18.18 -9.69 -4.87
N LEU A 213 -18.75 -8.86 -5.75
CA LEU A 213 -18.81 -9.12 -7.20
C LEU A 213 -17.42 -9.21 -7.83
N GLU A 214 -16.50 -8.33 -7.42
CA GLU A 214 -15.11 -8.37 -7.87
C GLU A 214 -14.43 -9.70 -7.46
N ARG A 215 -14.63 -10.13 -6.22
CA ARG A 215 -14.11 -11.42 -5.74
C ARG A 215 -14.78 -12.63 -6.39
N LEU A 216 -16.08 -12.59 -6.62
CA LEU A 216 -16.81 -13.62 -7.36
C LEU A 216 -16.25 -13.78 -8.78
N ALA A 217 -15.92 -12.67 -9.46
CA ALA A 217 -15.38 -12.70 -10.81
C ALA A 217 -13.95 -13.23 -10.87
N ALA A 218 -13.11 -12.93 -9.87
CA ALA A 218 -11.68 -13.22 -9.92
C ALA A 218 -11.26 -14.50 -9.17
N THR A 219 -11.83 -14.76 -8.00
CA THR A 219 -11.45 -15.88 -7.12
C THR A 219 -12.67 -16.46 -6.40
N PRO A 220 -13.64 -17.04 -7.13
CA PRO A 220 -14.90 -17.49 -6.53
C PRO A 220 -14.70 -18.57 -5.47
N SER A 221 -13.82 -19.55 -5.66
CA SER A 221 -13.60 -20.63 -4.68
C SER A 221 -13.10 -20.10 -3.34
N ALA A 222 -12.07 -19.26 -3.34
CA ALA A 222 -11.52 -18.66 -2.12
C ALA A 222 -12.55 -17.78 -1.40
N LEU A 223 -13.41 -17.09 -2.15
CA LEU A 223 -14.50 -16.32 -1.57
C LEU A 223 -15.51 -17.21 -0.86
N HIS A 224 -15.92 -18.34 -1.44
CA HIS A 224 -16.85 -19.26 -0.79
C HIS A 224 -16.25 -19.84 0.50
N GLU A 225 -14.97 -20.23 0.49
CA GLU A 225 -14.28 -20.74 1.68
C GLU A 225 -14.27 -19.71 2.82
N GLU A 226 -13.92 -18.46 2.55
CA GLU A 226 -13.91 -17.39 3.56
C GLU A 226 -15.32 -16.95 3.97
N TRP A 227 -16.31 -17.10 3.09
CA TRP A 227 -17.71 -16.82 3.38
C TRP A 227 -18.27 -17.82 4.40
N ASP A 228 -18.02 -19.11 4.16
CA ASP A 228 -18.40 -20.18 5.06
C ASP A 228 -17.69 -20.05 6.42
N ALA A 229 -16.39 -19.70 6.40
CA ALA A 229 -15.62 -19.47 7.62
C ALA A 229 -16.10 -18.25 8.43
N ALA A 230 -16.73 -17.27 7.78
CA ALA A 230 -17.34 -16.12 8.42
C ALA A 230 -18.79 -16.37 8.88
N GLU A 231 -19.33 -17.58 8.68
CA GLU A 231 -20.71 -17.96 8.99
C GLU A 231 -21.75 -17.05 8.33
N LEU A 232 -21.40 -16.48 7.16
CA LEU A 232 -22.29 -15.59 6.42
C LEU A 232 -23.36 -16.39 5.68
N PRO A 233 -24.59 -15.85 5.51
CA PRO A 233 -25.67 -16.57 4.81
C PRO A 233 -25.28 -16.94 3.37
N PRO A 234 -25.30 -18.23 2.98
CA PRO A 234 -24.96 -18.65 1.60
C PRO A 234 -25.88 -18.03 0.54
N ALA A 235 -27.16 -17.87 0.89
CA ALA A 235 -28.18 -17.30 0.01
C ALA A 235 -27.83 -15.89 -0.52
N TRP A 236 -26.99 -15.14 0.20
CA TRP A 236 -26.50 -13.83 -0.24
C TRP A 236 -25.49 -13.93 -1.39
N LEU A 237 -24.53 -14.87 -1.30
CA LEU A 237 -23.61 -15.14 -2.40
C LEU A 237 -24.35 -15.74 -3.59
N ASP A 238 -25.29 -16.66 -3.36
CA ASP A 238 -26.09 -17.25 -4.44
C ASP A 238 -26.92 -16.20 -5.17
N GLY A 239 -27.47 -15.24 -4.42
CA GLY A 239 -28.18 -14.07 -4.95
C GLY A 239 -27.31 -13.24 -5.89
N LEU A 240 -26.12 -12.81 -5.42
CA LEU A 240 -25.18 -12.04 -6.22
C LEU A 240 -24.62 -12.83 -7.40
N THR A 241 -24.31 -14.12 -7.22
CA THR A 241 -23.81 -14.98 -8.30
C THR A 241 -24.84 -15.12 -9.42
N THR A 242 -26.12 -15.25 -9.06
CA THR A 242 -27.19 -15.33 -10.06
C THR A 242 -27.43 -13.99 -10.75
N ALA A 243 -27.51 -12.90 -9.99
CA ALA A 243 -27.69 -11.56 -10.54
C ALA A 243 -26.52 -11.18 -11.47
N TRP A 244 -25.30 -11.54 -11.09
CA TRP A 244 -24.13 -11.35 -11.94
C TRP A 244 -24.20 -12.21 -13.19
N GLY A 245 -24.51 -13.50 -13.06
CA GLY A 245 -24.54 -14.48 -14.15
C GLY A 245 -25.70 -14.35 -15.14
N SER A 246 -26.71 -13.52 -14.86
CA SER A 246 -27.86 -13.34 -15.74
C SER A 246 -27.41 -12.75 -17.10
N PRO A 247 -27.76 -13.39 -18.23
CA PRO A 247 -27.41 -12.87 -19.56
C PRO A 247 -28.13 -11.55 -19.84
N ALA A 248 -27.55 -10.74 -20.74
CA ALA A 248 -28.16 -9.51 -21.24
C ALA A 248 -29.43 -9.77 -22.05
#